data_AF-A0A359G697-F1
#
_entry.id   AF-A0A359G697-F1
#
_cell.length_a   1.000
_cell.length_b   1.000
_cell.length_c   1.000
_cell.angle_alpha   90.00
_cell.angle_beta   90.00
_cell.angle_gamma   90.00
#
_symmetry.space_group_name_H-M   'P 1'
#
loop_
_entity.id
_entity.type
_entity.pdbx_description
1 polymer ?
#
loop_
_entity_poly.entity_id
_entity_poly.type
_entity_poly.pdbx_seq_one_letter_code
_entity_poly.pdbx_strand_id
1 'polypeptide(L)'
;MKTRTTILICACAALTALSCAERPTAAEDDVLGVWADADSELLRTERFALLFERCDTLLTATLHRLDPDTALLGRVVFGPRGIVGQQLGASPACGFDPGKRLPSGELRLLVDGRERQLRRIERIVPTAPYEMLRAESGEVGSCLQQWTSGASIGVDDEAVQFEAGTNRHSYMFLLSPAMVYCRAARMRYGDRGALFAQNIRLMANSNTGEYTAEMADDNAAVSGAPLHIDEAKFRPDQCTFDADGIYWSFIGFDGETILLNGCGETYRFDRPETKAGPDEWFAFEKY
;
A
#
# COMPACT_ATOMS: atom_id res chain seq x y z
N MET A 1 -33.94 37.26 64.56
CA MET A 1 -32.63 36.58 64.40
C MET A 1 -32.92 35.11 64.11
N LYS A 2 -32.57 34.45 63.02
CA LYS A 2 -31.70 34.73 61.87
C LYS A 2 -32.40 34.19 60.61
N THR A 3 -32.37 34.98 59.56
CA THR A 3 -32.85 34.68 58.20
C THR A 3 -32.10 33.48 57.62
N ARG A 4 -32.82 32.46 57.13
CA ARG A 4 -32.22 31.36 56.35
C ARG A 4 -32.38 31.68 54.87
N THR A 5 -31.27 32.02 54.24
CA THR A 5 -31.11 32.24 52.81
C THR A 5 -31.18 30.90 52.08
N THR A 6 -32.17 30.75 51.19
CA THR A 6 -32.26 29.64 50.23
C THR A 6 -31.26 29.90 49.10
N ILE A 7 -30.22 29.08 49.00
CA ILE A 7 -29.29 29.11 47.86
C ILE A 7 -29.89 28.22 46.77
N LEU A 8 -30.30 28.86 45.68
CA LEU A 8 -30.76 28.22 44.45
C LEU A 8 -29.51 27.80 43.64
N ILE A 9 -29.16 26.53 43.64
CA ILE A 9 -28.10 26.00 42.75
C ILE A 9 -28.74 25.80 41.38
N CYS A 10 -28.54 26.77 40.48
CA CYS A 10 -28.81 26.63 39.06
C CYS A 10 -27.85 25.60 38.46
N ALA A 11 -28.38 24.42 38.14
CA ALA A 11 -27.70 23.43 37.31
C ALA A 11 -27.60 23.97 35.87
N CYS A 12 -26.49 24.64 35.55
CA CYS A 12 -26.12 24.90 34.16
C CYS A 12 -25.61 23.59 33.56
N ALA A 13 -26.44 22.92 32.77
CA ALA A 13 -26.01 21.86 31.87
C ALA A 13 -25.10 22.51 30.80
N ALA A 14 -23.79 22.37 30.96
CA ALA A 14 -22.83 22.66 29.90
C ALA A 14 -23.01 21.60 28.81
N LEU A 15 -23.77 21.94 27.78
CA LEU A 15 -23.71 21.28 26.48
C LEU A 15 -22.31 21.56 25.92
N THR A 16 -21.38 20.63 26.15
CA THR A 16 -20.15 20.55 25.36
C THR A 16 -20.56 20.19 23.95
N ALA A 17 -20.76 21.21 23.11
CA ALA A 17 -20.69 21.04 21.68
C ALA A 17 -19.31 20.42 21.41
N LEU A 18 -19.31 19.14 21.01
CA LEU A 18 -18.17 18.56 20.33
C LEU A 18 -17.96 19.45 19.10
N SER A 19 -17.00 20.36 19.22
CA SER A 19 -16.43 21.04 18.08
C SER A 19 -16.07 19.94 17.09
N CYS A 20 -16.83 19.85 16.00
CA CYS A 20 -16.35 19.20 14.81
C CYS A 20 -15.08 19.98 14.48
N ALA A 21 -13.92 19.43 14.82
CA ALA A 21 -12.67 19.97 14.35
C ALA A 21 -12.82 20.04 12.84
N GLU A 22 -12.95 21.25 12.31
CA GLU A 22 -12.84 21.49 10.88
C GLU A 22 -11.53 20.81 10.48
N ARG A 23 -11.65 19.76 9.65
CA ARG A 23 -10.48 19.22 8.99
C ARG A 23 -9.79 20.41 8.33
N PRO A 24 -8.47 20.57 8.49
CA PRO A 24 -7.73 21.52 7.68
C PRO A 24 -8.16 21.31 6.23
N THR A 25 -8.41 22.42 5.54
CA THR A 25 -8.61 22.47 4.10
C THR A 25 -7.57 21.55 3.46
N ALA A 26 -7.99 20.61 2.60
CA ALA A 26 -7.09 19.63 1.97
C ALA A 26 -5.80 20.32 1.52
N ALA A 27 -4.66 19.87 2.05
CA ALA A 27 -3.38 20.55 1.92
C ALA A 27 -2.99 20.75 0.45
N GLU A 28 -2.29 21.86 0.19
CA GLU A 28 -1.75 22.31 -1.10
C GLU A 28 -0.77 21.33 -1.80
N ASP A 29 -0.53 20.13 -1.26
CA ASP A 29 0.42 19.14 -1.79
C ASP A 29 -0.30 17.89 -2.33
N ASP A 30 -0.69 17.95 -3.61
CA ASP A 30 -1.21 16.84 -4.45
C ASP A 30 -0.09 15.84 -4.82
N VAL A 31 0.66 15.38 -3.82
CA VAL A 31 1.79 14.44 -3.95
C VAL A 31 1.39 13.00 -3.65
N LEU A 32 0.20 12.78 -3.08
CA LEU A 32 -0.28 11.46 -2.69
C LEU A 32 -0.67 10.63 -3.91
N GLY A 33 -0.10 9.43 -4.03
CA GLY A 33 -0.34 8.60 -5.19
C GLY A 33 0.76 7.58 -5.47
N VAL A 34 0.59 6.92 -6.60
CA VAL A 34 1.62 6.11 -7.25
C VAL A 34 2.27 6.97 -8.32
N TRP A 35 3.59 7.04 -8.29
CA TRP A 35 4.41 7.80 -9.23
C TRP A 35 5.49 6.91 -9.80
N ALA A 36 5.82 7.05 -11.07
CA ALA A 36 6.85 6.22 -11.70
C ALA A 36 7.56 6.94 -12.84
N ASP A 37 8.75 6.48 -13.15
CA ASP A 37 9.44 6.64 -14.45
C ASP A 37 9.84 5.25 -14.96
N ALA A 38 10.70 5.16 -15.98
CA ALA A 38 11.13 3.87 -16.50
C ALA A 38 11.87 3.01 -15.44
N ASP A 39 12.60 3.67 -14.53
CA ASP A 39 13.56 3.07 -13.61
C ASP A 39 13.14 3.20 -12.14
N SER A 40 11.96 3.71 -11.83
CA SER A 40 11.51 3.94 -10.45
C SER A 40 10.00 3.81 -10.29
N GLU A 41 9.58 3.39 -9.09
CA GLU A 41 8.20 3.48 -8.63
C GLU A 41 8.15 3.94 -7.18
N LEU A 42 7.31 4.94 -6.90
CA LEU A 42 7.08 5.49 -5.59
C LEU A 42 5.59 5.36 -5.25
N LEU A 43 5.29 4.65 -4.17
CA LEU A 43 4.05 4.82 -3.43
C LEU A 43 4.25 5.92 -2.39
N ARG A 44 3.49 7.02 -2.50
CA ARG A 44 3.47 8.13 -1.53
C ARG A 44 2.11 8.23 -0.86
N THR A 45 2.04 7.89 0.43
CA THR A 45 0.84 7.99 1.29
C THR A 45 1.01 9.18 2.24
N GLU A 46 0.13 9.41 3.22
CA GLU A 46 0.34 10.52 4.17
C GLU A 46 1.57 10.25 5.06
N ARG A 47 1.71 9.02 5.57
CA ARG A 47 2.71 8.64 6.59
C ARG A 47 3.87 7.82 6.02
N PHE A 48 3.78 7.29 4.80
CA PHE A 48 4.79 6.39 4.23
C PHE A 48 5.22 6.78 2.81
N ALA A 49 6.47 6.43 2.49
CA ALA A 49 7.00 6.39 1.13
C ALA A 49 7.73 5.06 0.90
N LEU A 50 7.22 4.25 -0.02
CA LEU A 50 7.91 3.05 -0.51
C LEU A 50 8.42 3.33 -1.92
N LEU A 51 9.75 3.33 -2.06
CA LEU A 51 10.43 3.63 -3.31
C LEU A 51 11.18 2.39 -3.80
N PHE A 52 10.95 2.05 -5.06
CA PHE A 52 11.75 1.11 -5.84
C PHE A 52 12.59 1.88 -6.86
N GLU A 53 13.86 1.52 -7.01
CA GLU A 53 14.76 2.14 -7.99
C GLU A 53 15.62 1.10 -8.69
N ARG A 54 15.79 1.27 -10.01
CA ARG A 54 16.85 0.68 -10.80
C ARG A 54 17.99 1.68 -10.94
N CYS A 55 19.21 1.19 -10.75
CA CYS A 55 20.45 1.91 -11.03
C CYS A 55 21.44 0.89 -11.61
N ASP A 56 21.65 0.96 -12.93
CA ASP A 56 22.38 -0.05 -13.69
C ASP A 56 21.82 -1.47 -13.42
N THR A 57 22.63 -2.36 -12.86
CA THR A 57 22.26 -3.73 -12.54
C THR A 57 21.72 -3.91 -11.12
N LEU A 58 21.55 -2.81 -10.37
CA LEU A 58 21.07 -2.85 -8.98
C LEU A 58 19.61 -2.46 -8.92
N LEU A 59 18.84 -3.22 -8.14
CA LEU A 59 17.47 -2.89 -7.77
C LEU A 59 17.41 -2.61 -6.28
N THR A 60 16.86 -1.46 -5.90
CA THR A 60 16.74 -1.05 -4.50
C THR A 60 15.27 -0.92 -4.14
N ALA A 61 14.89 -1.38 -2.95
CA ALA A 61 13.63 -1.02 -2.30
C ALA A 61 13.93 -0.31 -0.99
N THR A 62 13.27 0.81 -0.75
CA THR A 62 13.46 1.64 0.43
C THR A 62 12.11 2.08 0.99
N LEU A 63 11.88 1.83 2.28
CA LEU A 63 10.67 2.22 2.99
C LEU A 63 10.97 3.31 4.02
N HIS A 64 10.22 4.40 3.94
CA HIS A 64 10.29 5.52 4.88
C HIS A 64 8.96 5.74 5.60
N ARG A 65 9.05 6.15 6.86
CA ARG A 65 7.98 6.86 7.58
C ARG A 65 8.23 8.35 7.48
N LEU A 66 7.19 9.16 7.36
CA LEU A 66 7.29 10.57 6.98
C LEU A 66 6.83 11.55 8.07
N ASP A 67 6.05 11.07 9.04
CA ASP A 67 5.48 11.85 10.14
C ASP A 67 5.94 11.27 11.50
N PRO A 68 6.37 12.10 12.49
CA PRO A 68 6.62 13.56 12.42
C PRO A 68 7.94 13.95 11.75
N ASP A 69 8.90 13.03 11.70
CA ASP A 69 10.17 13.20 11.01
C ASP A 69 10.36 12.07 10.00
N THR A 70 10.98 12.39 8.86
CA THR A 70 11.29 11.40 7.84
C THR A 70 12.35 10.43 8.35
N ALA A 71 11.96 9.17 8.54
CA ALA A 71 12.79 8.08 9.03
C ALA A 71 12.83 6.94 8.02
N LEU A 72 14.03 6.47 7.71
CA LEU A 72 14.26 5.23 6.98
C LEU A 72 13.91 4.07 7.92
N LEU A 73 13.00 3.20 7.50
CA LEU A 73 12.61 1.99 8.26
C LEU A 73 13.33 0.75 7.76
N GLY A 74 13.58 0.67 6.45
CA GLY A 74 14.32 -0.41 5.85
C GLY A 74 14.78 -0.07 4.44
N ARG A 75 15.92 -0.64 4.06
CA ARG A 75 16.49 -0.57 2.71
C ARG A 75 17.09 -1.92 2.34
N VAL A 76 16.88 -2.34 1.10
CA VAL A 76 17.57 -3.51 0.55
C VAL A 76 18.01 -3.24 -0.88
N VAL A 77 19.19 -3.71 -1.23
CA VAL A 77 19.81 -3.57 -2.55
C VAL A 77 20.10 -4.97 -3.10
N PHE A 78 19.43 -5.32 -4.18
CA PHE A 78 19.62 -6.54 -4.95
C PHE A 78 20.63 -6.26 -6.07
N GLY A 79 21.62 -7.14 -6.21
CA GLY A 79 22.50 -7.19 -7.39
C GLY A 79 22.31 -8.48 -8.17
N PRO A 80 23.05 -8.72 -9.28
CA PRO A 80 22.79 -9.86 -10.16
C PRO A 80 22.94 -11.26 -9.53
N ARG A 81 23.60 -11.36 -8.36
CA ARG A 81 23.96 -12.63 -7.72
C ARG A 81 23.58 -12.72 -6.24
N GLY A 82 22.81 -11.75 -5.72
CA GLY A 82 22.50 -11.71 -4.30
C GLY A 82 22.22 -10.31 -3.78
N ILE A 83 21.84 -10.23 -2.51
CA ILE A 83 21.72 -8.97 -1.79
C ILE A 83 23.12 -8.40 -1.55
N VAL A 84 23.34 -7.15 -1.96
CA VAL A 84 24.63 -6.45 -1.82
C VAL A 84 24.63 -5.42 -0.68
N GLY A 85 23.45 -5.08 -0.17
CA GLY A 85 23.28 -4.19 0.96
C GLY A 85 21.90 -4.32 1.57
N GLN A 86 21.83 -4.27 2.90
CA GLN A 86 20.58 -4.30 3.64
C GLN A 86 20.74 -3.46 4.90
N GLN A 87 19.71 -2.68 5.21
CA GLN A 87 19.62 -1.89 6.42
C GLN A 87 18.21 -2.06 6.99
N LEU A 88 18.14 -2.38 8.28
CA LEU A 88 16.92 -2.50 9.05
C LEU A 88 16.98 -1.52 10.21
N GLY A 89 15.84 -0.94 10.56
CA GLY A 89 15.67 -0.13 11.76
C GLY A 89 15.53 1.35 11.46
N ALA A 90 14.73 2.01 12.31
CA ALA A 90 14.43 3.42 12.20
C ALA A 90 15.69 4.29 12.34
N SER A 91 16.03 5.04 11.30
CA SER A 91 17.13 6.00 11.30
C SER A 91 16.73 7.28 10.54
N PRO A 92 17.35 8.44 10.80
CA PRO A 92 17.08 9.64 10.02
C PRO A 92 17.30 9.39 8.52
N ALA A 93 16.34 9.79 7.69
CA ALA A 93 16.41 9.60 6.25
C ALA A 93 17.31 10.67 5.58
N CYS A 94 18.61 10.62 5.87
CA CYS A 94 19.57 11.56 5.30
C CYS A 94 19.56 11.48 3.77
N GLY A 95 19.28 12.60 3.10
CA GLY A 95 19.31 12.68 1.64
C GLY A 95 18.04 12.19 0.92
N PHE A 96 16.96 11.91 1.65
CA PHE A 96 15.65 11.61 1.08
C PHE A 96 14.69 12.80 1.23
N ASP A 97 14.16 13.29 0.11
CA ASP A 97 13.03 14.22 0.05
C ASP A 97 11.85 13.46 -0.59
N PRO A 98 10.72 13.27 0.14
CA PRO A 98 9.58 12.48 -0.31
C PRO A 98 8.79 13.16 -1.45
N GLY A 99 9.21 14.35 -1.87
CA GLY A 99 8.90 14.92 -3.16
C GLY A 99 8.00 16.14 -3.09
N LYS A 100 8.18 17.00 -4.10
CA LYS A 100 7.38 18.20 -4.33
C LYS A 100 6.78 18.14 -5.73
N ARG A 101 5.49 18.46 -5.85
CA ARG A 101 4.84 18.52 -7.16
C ARG A 101 5.32 19.74 -7.95
N LEU A 102 5.72 19.52 -9.20
CA LEU A 102 6.11 20.56 -10.13
C LEU A 102 4.88 21.16 -10.85
N PRO A 103 4.97 22.41 -11.37
CA PRO A 103 3.90 23.00 -12.18
C PRO A 103 3.55 22.20 -13.43
N SER A 104 4.51 21.44 -13.97
CA SER A 104 4.33 20.54 -15.12
C SER A 104 3.51 19.29 -14.77
N GLY A 105 3.34 19.00 -13.48
CA GLY A 105 2.50 17.93 -12.96
C GLY A 105 3.26 16.71 -12.46
N GLU A 106 4.54 16.55 -12.83
CA GLU A 106 5.44 15.53 -12.28
C GLU A 106 5.75 15.77 -10.80
N LEU A 107 6.17 14.72 -10.12
CA LEU A 107 6.73 14.78 -8.77
C LEU A 107 8.25 14.81 -8.85
N ARG A 108 8.86 15.85 -8.29
CA ARG A 108 10.32 15.94 -8.11
C ARG A 108 10.68 15.35 -6.76
N LEU A 109 11.52 14.31 -6.73
CA LEU A 109 12.09 13.73 -5.50
C LEU A 109 13.61 13.90 -5.48
N LEU A 110 14.19 13.84 -4.27
CA LEU A 110 15.63 13.79 -4.05
C LEU A 110 15.97 12.50 -3.31
N VAL A 111 16.89 11.71 -3.86
CA VAL A 111 17.38 10.47 -3.22
C VAL A 111 18.89 10.46 -3.28
N ASP A 112 19.54 10.45 -2.13
CA ASP A 112 20.99 10.45 -2.00
C ASP A 112 21.63 11.61 -2.81
N GLY A 113 20.97 12.77 -2.82
CA GLY A 113 21.40 13.96 -3.57
C GLY A 113 21.12 13.93 -5.09
N ARG A 114 20.50 12.86 -5.60
CA ARG A 114 20.10 12.75 -7.01
C ARG A 114 18.64 13.12 -7.17
N GLU A 115 18.38 14.07 -8.05
CA GLU A 115 17.02 14.47 -8.39
C GLU A 115 16.40 13.50 -9.40
N ARG A 116 15.13 13.15 -9.20
CA ARG A 116 14.32 12.42 -10.18
C ARG A 116 12.97 13.11 -10.36
N GLN A 117 12.38 12.93 -11.54
CA GLN A 117 11.05 13.43 -11.86
C GLN A 117 10.18 12.26 -12.29
N LEU A 118 9.09 12.02 -11.55
CA LEU A 118 8.18 10.91 -11.79
C LEU A 118 6.85 11.42 -12.32
N ARG A 119 6.25 10.68 -13.26
CA ARG A 119 4.87 10.94 -13.68
C ARG A 119 3.89 10.23 -12.75
N ARG A 120 2.71 10.81 -12.58
CA ARG A 120 1.65 10.19 -11.79
C ARG A 120 1.02 9.03 -12.54
N ILE A 121 0.89 7.90 -11.85
CA ILE A 121 0.24 6.68 -12.31
C ILE A 121 -1.17 6.56 -11.73
N GLU A 122 -1.30 6.83 -10.44
CA GLU A 122 -2.58 6.79 -9.71
C GLU A 122 -2.58 7.89 -8.66
N ARG A 123 -3.72 8.54 -8.46
CA ARG A 123 -3.95 9.44 -7.33
C ARG A 123 -4.56 8.65 -6.18
N ILE A 124 -4.01 8.81 -4.98
CA ILE A 124 -4.58 8.22 -3.76
C ILE A 124 -5.32 9.31 -2.99
N VAL A 125 -6.52 8.97 -2.51
CA VAL A 125 -7.32 9.87 -1.68
C VAL A 125 -7.39 9.27 -0.27
N PRO A 126 -6.70 9.86 0.72
CA PRO A 126 -6.81 9.41 2.11
C PRO A 126 -8.22 9.70 2.65
N THR A 127 -8.70 8.84 3.55
CA THR A 127 -10.03 8.96 4.15
C THR A 127 -10.01 8.58 5.64
N ALA A 128 -11.07 8.94 6.36
CA ALA A 128 -11.30 8.34 7.68
C ALA A 128 -11.60 6.83 7.53
N PRO A 129 -11.34 6.03 8.57
CA PRO A 129 -11.85 4.66 8.63
C PRO A 129 -13.34 4.60 8.28
N TYR A 130 -13.72 3.61 7.48
CA TYR A 130 -15.10 3.42 7.02
C TYR A 130 -15.52 1.96 7.14
N GLU A 131 -16.82 1.72 7.15
CA GLU A 131 -17.35 0.36 7.13
C GLU A 131 -17.19 -0.22 5.73
N MET A 132 -16.40 -1.28 5.63
CA MET A 132 -16.20 -2.00 4.37
C MET A 132 -17.36 -2.97 4.11
N LEU A 133 -17.67 -3.19 2.84
CA LEU A 133 -18.71 -4.09 2.36
C LEU A 133 -18.53 -5.51 2.93
N ARG A 134 -19.64 -6.17 3.22
CA ARG A 134 -19.66 -7.62 3.48
C ARG A 134 -19.69 -8.35 2.14
N ALA A 135 -19.02 -9.49 2.07
CA ALA A 135 -18.99 -10.29 0.85
C ALA A 135 -20.36 -10.91 0.55
N GLU A 136 -20.89 -10.61 -0.62
CA GLU A 136 -22.13 -11.18 -1.14
C GLU A 136 -21.94 -11.57 -2.61
N SER A 137 -22.86 -12.38 -3.14
CA SER A 137 -22.83 -12.82 -4.53
C SER A 137 -22.93 -11.62 -5.47
N GLY A 138 -21.95 -11.45 -6.36
CA GLY A 138 -21.89 -10.33 -7.31
C GLY A 138 -21.16 -9.07 -6.80
N GLU A 139 -20.61 -9.11 -5.59
CA GLU A 139 -19.84 -7.98 -5.02
C GLU A 139 -18.46 -8.41 -4.49
N VAL A 140 -18.03 -9.65 -4.79
CA VAL A 140 -16.74 -10.21 -4.34
C VAL A 140 -15.58 -9.36 -4.86
N GLY A 141 -15.65 -8.90 -6.11
CA GLY A 141 -14.61 -8.03 -6.68
C GLY A 141 -14.47 -6.70 -5.93
N SER A 142 -15.61 -6.04 -5.66
CA SER A 142 -15.65 -4.80 -4.88
C SER A 142 -15.09 -5.00 -3.48
N CYS A 143 -15.45 -6.12 -2.82
CA CYS A 143 -14.98 -6.45 -1.48
C CYS A 143 -13.46 -6.67 -1.46
N LEU A 144 -12.90 -7.48 -2.36
CA LEU A 144 -11.45 -7.72 -2.42
C LEU A 144 -10.65 -6.42 -2.64
N GLN A 145 -11.12 -5.55 -3.54
CA GLN A 145 -10.48 -4.26 -3.77
C GLN A 145 -10.54 -3.40 -2.51
N GLN A 146 -11.70 -3.31 -1.89
CA GLN A 146 -11.90 -2.45 -0.72
C GLN A 146 -11.15 -2.98 0.51
N TRP A 147 -11.18 -4.29 0.77
CA TRP A 147 -10.56 -4.93 1.94
C TRP A 147 -9.04 -4.88 1.92
N THR A 148 -8.45 -4.73 0.75
CA THR A 148 -7.00 -4.54 0.59
C THR A 148 -6.59 -3.06 0.55
N SER A 149 -7.55 -2.13 0.53
CA SER A 149 -7.31 -0.70 0.38
C SER A 149 -6.83 -0.06 1.69
N GLY A 150 -5.64 0.54 1.64
CA GLY A 150 -4.98 1.16 2.79
C GLY A 150 -3.50 0.79 2.85
N ALA A 151 -2.83 1.22 3.91
CA ALA A 151 -1.45 0.84 4.20
C ALA A 151 -1.30 0.42 5.67
N SER A 152 -0.53 -0.63 5.90
CA SER A 152 -0.27 -1.21 7.22
C SER A 152 1.21 -1.45 7.41
N ILE A 153 1.70 -1.28 8.64
CA ILE A 153 3.08 -1.56 8.98
C ILE A 153 3.23 -2.37 10.27
N GLY A 154 4.07 -3.41 10.21
CA GLY A 154 4.61 -4.13 11.34
C GLY A 154 6.11 -3.86 11.43
N VAL A 155 6.58 -3.43 12.60
CA VAL A 155 8.01 -3.25 12.88
C VAL A 155 8.31 -3.92 14.21
N ASP A 156 9.30 -4.81 14.20
CA ASP A 156 9.94 -5.33 15.40
C ASP A 156 11.47 -5.25 15.28
N ASP A 157 12.19 -5.85 16.22
CA ASP A 157 13.66 -5.77 16.28
C ASP A 157 14.35 -6.54 15.14
N GLU A 158 13.68 -7.51 14.52
CA GLU A 158 14.26 -8.41 13.51
C GLU A 158 13.66 -8.21 12.12
N ALA A 159 12.46 -7.65 12.02
CA ALA A 159 11.74 -7.51 10.77
C ALA A 159 10.98 -6.18 10.63
N VAL A 160 10.84 -5.79 9.37
CA VAL A 160 9.86 -4.79 8.95
C VAL A 160 8.99 -5.39 7.86
N GLN A 161 7.68 -5.27 8.04
CA GLN A 161 6.67 -5.66 7.07
C GLN A 161 5.77 -4.47 6.79
N PHE A 162 5.64 -4.12 5.53
CA PHE A 162 4.72 -3.09 5.07
C PHE A 162 3.91 -3.64 3.91
N GLU A 163 2.62 -3.41 3.96
CA GLU A 163 1.68 -3.77 2.92
C GLU A 163 0.83 -2.56 2.59
N ALA A 164 0.54 -2.38 1.31
CA ALA A 164 -0.44 -1.39 0.89
C ALA A 164 -1.22 -1.87 -0.33
N GLY A 165 -2.51 -1.62 -0.34
CA GLY A 165 -3.35 -1.74 -1.52
C GLY A 165 -4.00 -0.40 -1.85
N THR A 166 -4.07 -0.10 -3.14
CA THR A 166 -4.72 1.07 -3.72
C THR A 166 -5.86 0.59 -4.62
N ASN A 167 -6.51 1.47 -5.37
CA ASN A 167 -7.56 1.02 -6.28
C ASN A 167 -6.99 0.23 -7.47
N ARG A 168 -5.70 0.38 -7.80
CA ARG A 168 -5.08 -0.32 -8.95
C ARG A 168 -3.80 -1.08 -8.64
N HIS A 169 -3.19 -0.89 -7.48
CA HIS A 169 -1.88 -1.46 -7.13
C HIS A 169 -1.86 -2.14 -5.77
N SER A 170 -0.97 -3.12 -5.62
CA SER A 170 -0.66 -3.79 -4.36
C SER A 170 0.85 -3.84 -4.16
N TYR A 171 1.27 -3.51 -2.94
CA TYR A 171 2.65 -3.40 -2.51
C TYR A 171 2.94 -4.30 -1.33
N MET A 172 4.15 -4.83 -1.29
CA MET A 172 4.72 -5.55 -0.15
C MET A 172 6.17 -5.09 0.03
N PHE A 173 6.58 -4.92 1.27
CA PHE A 173 7.96 -4.72 1.66
C PHE A 173 8.19 -5.51 2.95
N LEU A 174 8.81 -6.68 2.82
CA LEU A 174 9.20 -7.54 3.92
C LEU A 174 10.71 -7.66 3.93
N LEU A 175 11.33 -7.22 5.01
CA LEU A 175 12.73 -7.52 5.31
C LEU A 175 12.76 -8.29 6.63
N SER A 176 13.22 -9.53 6.59
CA SER A 176 13.43 -10.39 7.76
C SER A 176 14.70 -11.23 7.57
N PRO A 177 15.21 -11.91 8.61
CA PRO A 177 16.40 -12.76 8.48
C PRO A 177 16.20 -13.95 7.54
N ALA A 178 14.99 -14.50 7.47
CA ALA A 178 14.68 -15.68 6.67
C ALA A 178 14.27 -15.34 5.22
N MET A 179 13.66 -14.17 5.03
CA MET A 179 13.07 -13.79 3.75
C MET A 179 13.09 -12.29 3.56
N VAL A 180 13.55 -11.87 2.39
CA VAL A 180 13.32 -10.53 1.85
C VAL A 180 12.35 -10.67 0.70
N TYR A 181 11.22 -9.97 0.77
CA TYR A 181 10.24 -9.92 -0.30
C TYR A 181 9.68 -8.52 -0.45
N CYS A 182 10.06 -7.85 -1.53
CA CYS A 182 9.53 -6.55 -1.89
C CYS A 182 8.90 -6.62 -3.28
N ARG A 183 7.70 -6.06 -3.45
CA ARG A 183 7.03 -6.02 -4.75
C ARG A 183 6.15 -4.80 -4.96
N ALA A 184 5.99 -4.48 -6.23
CA ALA A 184 4.90 -3.69 -6.77
C ALA A 184 4.16 -4.53 -7.81
N ALA A 185 2.83 -4.49 -7.77
CA ALA A 185 1.99 -5.16 -8.74
C ALA A 185 0.74 -4.33 -9.01
N ARG A 186 0.27 -4.37 -10.25
CA ARG A 186 -1.10 -3.96 -10.57
C ARG A 186 -2.06 -5.06 -10.19
N MET A 187 -3.24 -4.67 -9.71
CA MET A 187 -4.31 -5.56 -9.31
C MET A 187 -5.61 -5.17 -9.98
N ARG A 188 -6.36 -6.16 -10.43
CA ARG A 188 -7.78 -5.98 -10.79
C ARG A 188 -8.59 -7.11 -10.20
N TYR A 189 -9.72 -6.75 -9.61
CA TYR A 189 -10.62 -7.70 -8.95
C TYR A 189 -11.92 -7.84 -9.74
N GLY A 190 -12.48 -9.04 -9.74
CA GLY A 190 -13.78 -9.36 -10.29
C GLY A 190 -14.44 -10.46 -9.47
N ASP A 191 -15.70 -10.78 -9.74
CA ASP A 191 -16.43 -11.74 -8.90
C ASP A 191 -15.94 -13.18 -9.03
N ARG A 192 -15.12 -13.47 -10.05
CA ARG A 192 -14.49 -14.76 -10.26
C ARG A 192 -13.05 -14.84 -9.77
N GLY A 193 -12.51 -13.75 -9.19
CA GLY A 193 -11.17 -13.74 -8.62
C GLY A 193 -10.40 -12.44 -8.81
N ALA A 194 -9.08 -12.53 -8.83
CA ALA A 194 -8.18 -11.40 -9.03
C ALA A 194 -7.18 -11.67 -10.15
N LEU A 195 -6.87 -10.64 -10.93
CA LEU A 195 -5.72 -10.60 -11.83
C LEU A 195 -4.59 -9.83 -11.16
N PHE A 196 -3.50 -10.54 -10.86
CA PHE A 196 -2.28 -10.03 -10.25
C PHE A 196 -1.17 -9.91 -11.31
N ALA A 197 -0.71 -8.69 -11.57
CA ALA A 197 0.31 -8.42 -12.59
C ALA A 197 1.50 -7.66 -11.99
N GLN A 198 2.54 -8.42 -11.65
CA GLN A 198 3.74 -7.91 -10.98
C GLN A 198 4.69 -7.22 -11.96
N ASN A 199 5.03 -5.96 -11.69
CA ASN A 199 6.02 -5.19 -12.44
C ASN A 199 7.36 -5.07 -11.72
N ILE A 200 7.40 -5.29 -10.40
CA ILE A 200 8.62 -5.32 -9.60
C ILE A 200 8.58 -6.52 -8.64
N ARG A 201 9.63 -7.34 -8.65
CA ARG A 201 9.82 -8.49 -7.75
C ARG A 201 11.24 -8.55 -7.24
N LEU A 202 11.43 -8.33 -5.95
CA LEU A 202 12.68 -8.54 -5.24
C LEU A 202 12.45 -9.62 -4.18
N MET A 203 12.98 -10.81 -4.41
CA MET A 203 12.77 -11.98 -3.56
C MET A 203 14.10 -12.65 -3.25
N ALA A 204 14.38 -12.85 -1.97
CA ALA A 204 15.48 -13.70 -1.51
C ALA A 204 14.95 -14.50 -0.31
N ASN A 205 14.88 -15.82 -0.45
CA ASN A 205 14.36 -16.69 0.59
C ASN A 205 15.37 -17.77 0.93
N SER A 206 15.91 -17.72 2.15
CA SER A 206 16.94 -18.66 2.59
C SER A 206 16.40 -20.06 2.84
N ASN A 207 15.10 -20.22 3.05
CA ASN A 207 14.47 -21.53 3.27
C ASN A 207 14.31 -22.33 1.96
N THR A 208 14.09 -21.65 0.83
CA THR A 208 13.88 -22.28 -0.49
C THR A 208 15.07 -22.14 -1.42
N GLY A 209 15.97 -21.19 -1.14
CA GLY A 209 17.04 -20.77 -2.05
C GLY A 209 16.54 -19.90 -3.22
N GLU A 210 15.27 -19.47 -3.20
CA GLU A 210 14.72 -18.60 -4.24
C GLU A 210 15.44 -17.25 -4.23
N TYR A 211 15.84 -16.82 -5.43
CA TYR A 211 16.37 -15.49 -5.67
C TYR A 211 15.77 -14.91 -6.95
N THR A 212 15.16 -13.73 -6.85
CA THR A 212 14.63 -12.99 -8.00
C THR A 212 14.82 -11.50 -7.79
N ALA A 213 15.27 -10.81 -8.83
CA ALA A 213 15.49 -9.37 -8.82
C ALA A 213 15.07 -8.83 -10.18
N GLU A 214 13.80 -8.46 -10.29
CA GLU A 214 13.20 -8.07 -11.57
C GLU A 214 12.40 -6.77 -11.42
N MET A 215 12.48 -5.96 -12.46
CA MET A 215 11.68 -4.76 -12.66
C MET A 215 11.39 -4.65 -14.15
N ALA A 216 10.21 -4.17 -14.53
CA ALA A 216 9.89 -3.90 -15.93
C ALA A 216 10.80 -2.80 -16.51
N ASP A 217 11.24 -2.94 -17.77
CA ASP A 217 12.20 -2.02 -18.40
C ASP A 217 11.68 -0.59 -18.55
N ASP A 218 10.41 -0.43 -18.94
CA ASP A 218 9.68 0.84 -18.77
C ASP A 218 8.63 0.63 -17.69
N ASN A 219 9.07 0.77 -16.43
CA ASN A 219 8.22 0.49 -15.29
C ASN A 219 6.97 1.39 -15.28
N ALA A 220 7.12 2.67 -15.57
CA ALA A 220 5.97 3.57 -15.63
C ALA A 220 4.95 3.16 -16.70
N ALA A 221 5.37 2.61 -17.84
CA ALA A 221 4.43 2.14 -18.86
C ALA A 221 3.67 0.90 -18.37
N VAL A 222 4.36 -0.05 -17.75
CA VAL A 222 3.73 -1.27 -17.21
C VAL A 222 2.81 -0.92 -16.04
N SER A 223 3.29 -0.18 -15.04
CA SER A 223 2.53 0.29 -13.87
C SER A 223 1.30 1.13 -14.28
N GLY A 224 1.43 1.98 -15.29
CA GLY A 224 0.33 2.79 -15.82
C GLY A 224 -0.71 2.04 -16.65
N ALA A 225 -0.36 0.91 -17.25
CA ALA A 225 -1.23 0.22 -18.19
C ALA A 225 -2.48 -0.35 -17.50
N PRO A 226 -3.66 -0.28 -18.15
CA PRO A 226 -4.88 -0.91 -17.62
C PRO A 226 -4.71 -2.43 -17.56
N LEU A 227 -5.34 -3.04 -16.57
CA LEU A 227 -5.51 -4.49 -16.53
C LEU A 227 -6.90 -4.84 -17.01
N HIS A 228 -7.03 -5.83 -17.89
CA HIS A 228 -8.31 -6.32 -18.37
C HIS A 228 -8.48 -7.77 -17.92
N ILE A 229 -9.57 -8.04 -17.20
CA ILE A 229 -9.89 -9.41 -16.78
C ILE A 229 -10.47 -10.16 -17.97
N ASP A 230 -9.85 -11.30 -18.30
CA ASP A 230 -10.49 -12.35 -19.09
C ASP A 230 -11.12 -13.39 -18.16
N GLU A 231 -12.45 -13.33 -18.02
CA GLU A 231 -13.22 -14.23 -17.18
C GLU A 231 -13.02 -15.71 -17.55
N ALA A 232 -12.66 -16.02 -18.79
CA ALA A 232 -12.43 -17.40 -19.23
C ALA A 232 -11.15 -18.01 -18.63
N LYS A 233 -10.24 -17.21 -18.06
CA LYS A 233 -9.00 -17.68 -17.43
C LYS A 233 -9.18 -18.10 -15.98
N PHE A 234 -10.27 -17.74 -15.31
CA PHE A 234 -10.56 -18.23 -13.96
C PHE A 234 -11.00 -19.70 -13.95
N ARG A 235 -10.48 -20.45 -12.99
CA ARG A 235 -10.67 -21.89 -12.77
C ARG A 235 -10.88 -22.15 -11.27
N PRO A 236 -12.08 -22.55 -10.81
CA PRO A 236 -12.36 -22.61 -9.36
C PRO A 236 -11.40 -23.47 -8.51
N ASP A 237 -10.72 -24.43 -9.13
CA ASP A 237 -9.82 -25.40 -8.50
C ASP A 237 -8.32 -25.07 -8.64
N GLN A 238 -7.97 -24.06 -9.42
CA GLN A 238 -6.57 -23.66 -9.63
C GLN A 238 -6.43 -22.18 -9.98
N CYS A 239 -5.22 -21.64 -9.84
CA CYS A 239 -4.88 -20.40 -10.51
C CYS A 239 -4.55 -20.64 -12.00
N THR A 240 -4.40 -19.56 -12.76
CA THR A 240 -3.89 -19.60 -14.14
C THR A 240 -2.74 -18.62 -14.30
N PHE A 241 -1.60 -19.09 -14.80
CA PHE A 241 -0.50 -18.24 -15.25
C PHE A 241 -0.73 -17.81 -16.70
N ASP A 242 -0.57 -16.52 -16.97
CA ASP A 242 -0.81 -15.91 -18.27
C ASP A 242 0.20 -14.80 -18.55
N ALA A 243 0.30 -14.36 -19.80
CA ALA A 243 1.17 -13.24 -20.18
C ALA A 243 0.79 -11.93 -19.48
N ASP A 244 -0.50 -11.73 -19.17
CA ASP A 244 -1.00 -10.53 -18.50
C ASP A 244 -0.83 -10.57 -16.97
N GLY A 245 -0.46 -11.72 -16.41
CA GLY A 245 -0.30 -11.93 -14.97
C GLY A 245 -0.86 -13.27 -14.49
N ILE A 246 -1.15 -13.35 -13.20
CA ILE A 246 -1.67 -14.54 -12.53
C ILE A 246 -3.13 -14.31 -12.19
N TYR A 247 -3.99 -15.22 -12.63
CA TYR A 247 -5.41 -15.24 -12.27
C TYR A 247 -5.59 -16.09 -11.01
N TRP A 248 -5.88 -15.44 -9.88
CA TRP A 248 -6.25 -16.09 -8.64
C TRP A 248 -7.74 -16.31 -8.60
N SER A 249 -8.18 -17.55 -8.72
CA SER A 249 -9.59 -17.89 -8.90
C SER A 249 -10.35 -17.88 -7.58
N PHE A 250 -11.58 -17.37 -7.59
CA PHE A 250 -12.48 -17.40 -6.44
C PHE A 250 -12.86 -18.83 -6.05
N ILE A 251 -12.82 -19.11 -4.74
CA ILE A 251 -13.22 -20.38 -4.14
C ILE A 251 -14.55 -20.24 -3.40
N GLY A 252 -14.68 -19.25 -2.51
CA GLY A 252 -15.83 -19.09 -1.63
C GLY A 252 -15.75 -17.86 -0.72
N PHE A 253 -16.88 -17.50 -0.09
CA PHE A 253 -16.94 -16.46 0.94
C PHE A 253 -17.94 -16.84 2.05
N ASP A 254 -17.83 -16.21 3.21
CA ASP A 254 -18.78 -16.32 4.34
C ASP A 254 -19.36 -14.97 4.81
N GLY A 255 -19.07 -13.89 4.07
CA GLY A 255 -19.48 -12.52 4.39
C GLY A 255 -18.38 -11.69 5.04
N GLU A 256 -17.48 -12.32 5.79
CA GLU A 256 -16.31 -11.68 6.42
C GLU A 256 -14.98 -12.15 5.80
N THR A 257 -15.00 -13.30 5.14
CA THR A 257 -13.83 -13.92 4.51
C THR A 257 -14.10 -14.14 3.04
N ILE A 258 -13.09 -13.90 2.19
CA ILE A 258 -13.04 -14.38 0.80
C ILE A 258 -11.82 -15.28 0.63
N LEU A 259 -11.99 -16.40 -0.07
CA LEU A 259 -10.93 -17.35 -0.38
C LEU A 259 -10.64 -17.37 -1.89
N LEU A 260 -9.36 -17.24 -2.26
CA LEU A 260 -8.87 -17.37 -3.63
C LEU A 260 -7.83 -18.50 -3.76
N ASN A 261 -7.73 -19.08 -4.95
CA ASN A 261 -6.69 -20.06 -5.29
C ASN A 261 -5.42 -19.34 -5.75
N GLY A 262 -4.36 -19.44 -4.95
CA GLY A 262 -3.09 -18.70 -5.07
C GLY A 262 -1.94 -19.49 -5.68
N CYS A 263 -2.20 -20.47 -6.56
CA CYS A 263 -1.15 -21.28 -7.22
C CYS A 263 -0.34 -22.19 -6.29
N GLY A 264 -1.02 -23.02 -5.49
CA GLY A 264 -0.38 -23.97 -4.57
C GLY A 264 -0.68 -23.68 -3.10
N GLU A 265 -1.32 -22.55 -2.84
CA GLU A 265 -1.85 -22.14 -1.55
C GLU A 265 -3.24 -21.51 -1.71
N THR A 266 -4.00 -21.46 -0.61
CA THR A 266 -5.28 -20.75 -0.57
C THR A 266 -5.04 -19.38 0.06
N TYR A 267 -5.33 -18.32 -0.69
CA TYR A 267 -5.28 -16.96 -0.16
C TYR A 267 -6.58 -16.65 0.57
N ARG A 268 -6.43 -16.16 1.80
CA ARG A 268 -7.53 -15.74 2.67
C ARG A 268 -7.49 -14.22 2.80
N PHE A 269 -8.60 -13.58 2.48
CA PHE A 269 -8.81 -12.15 2.66
C PHE A 269 -9.91 -11.96 3.70
N ASP A 270 -9.54 -11.40 4.85
CA ASP A 270 -10.45 -11.07 5.93
C ASP A 270 -10.90 -9.63 5.82
N ARG A 271 -12.18 -9.37 6.04
CA ARG A 271 -12.74 -8.02 6.07
C ARG A 271 -12.11 -7.25 7.22
N PRO A 272 -11.44 -6.12 6.95
CA PRO A 272 -10.87 -5.30 8.01
C PRO A 272 -11.94 -4.77 8.96
N GLU A 273 -11.74 -4.97 10.26
CA GLU A 273 -12.53 -4.31 11.29
C GLU A 273 -12.12 -2.84 11.39
N THR A 274 -13.08 -1.91 11.48
CA THR A 274 -12.79 -0.47 11.51
C THR A 274 -11.82 -0.04 12.63
N LYS A 275 -11.79 -0.76 13.76
CA LYS A 275 -10.91 -0.44 14.91
C LYS A 275 -9.52 -1.07 14.83
N ALA A 276 -9.36 -2.14 14.07
CA ALA A 276 -8.11 -2.89 13.92
C ALA A 276 -7.54 -2.82 12.50
N GLY A 277 -8.16 -2.04 11.61
CA GLY A 277 -7.79 -1.92 10.21
C GLY A 277 -6.47 -1.18 9.99
N PRO A 278 -6.17 -0.77 8.74
CA PRO A 278 -4.85 -0.28 8.36
C PRO A 278 -4.45 1.01 9.09
N ASP A 279 -3.14 1.26 9.13
CA ASP A 279 -2.52 2.48 9.63
C ASP A 279 -2.93 3.74 8.85
N GLU A 280 -3.26 3.57 7.57
CA GLU A 280 -3.86 4.57 6.70
C GLU A 280 -5.00 3.98 5.87
N TRP A 281 -6.07 4.74 5.68
CA TRP A 281 -7.24 4.32 4.91
C TRP A 281 -7.33 5.11 3.62
N PHE A 282 -7.56 4.42 2.51
CA PHE A 282 -7.74 5.05 1.19
C PHE A 282 -9.19 4.93 0.72
N ALA A 283 -9.65 5.96 0.02
CA ALA A 283 -10.98 5.98 -0.55
C ALA A 283 -11.10 4.92 -1.64
N PHE A 284 -12.13 4.10 -1.51
CA PHE A 284 -12.49 3.11 -2.52
C PHE A 284 -13.14 3.80 -3.73
N GLU A 285 -12.59 3.54 -4.91
CA GLU A 285 -13.18 3.89 -6.20
C GLU A 285 -13.31 2.61 -7.01
N LYS A 286 -14.54 2.18 -7.28
CA LYS A 286 -14.80 0.96 -8.05
C LYS A 286 -14.16 1.10 -9.43
N TYR A 287 -13.32 0.13 -9.78
CA TYR A 287 -12.65 0.06 -11.08
C TYR A 287 -13.64 -0.21 -12.23
#